data_AF-A0AAV9ZT46-F1
#
_entry.id   AF-A0AAV9ZT46-F1
#
_cell.length_a   1.000
_cell.length_b   1.000
_cell.length_c   1.000
_cell.angle_alpha   90.00
_cell.angle_beta   90.00
_cell.angle_gamma   90.00
#
_symmetry.space_group_name_H-M   'P 1'
#
loop_
_entity.id
_entity.type
_entity.pdbx_description
1 polymer ?
#
loop_
_entity_poly.entity_id
_entity_poly.type
_entity_poly.pdbx_seq_one_letter_code
_entity_poly.pdbx_strand_id
1 'polypeptide(L)'
;MDALFTTPEDFAYLRRETRRIDASGVEAQKRQNIVDFRARTAVMNREKAAAKAKHEAEVLRENLLRPLVSFVEMGSLTVAKIVDQLNSYRARGVPNILKVSNYKLKADKLAALQAAYHWYQANQASLPIAASPSATVQSTGQVIDDWAADEDVEMEE
;
A
#
# COMPACT_ATOMS: atom_id res chain seq x y z
N MET A 1 -17.52 -47.93 -23.82
CA MET A 1 -17.36 -46.48 -24.00
C MET A 1 -18.17 -46.12 -25.23
N ASP A 2 -19.44 -45.78 -25.08
CA ASP A 2 -20.29 -45.36 -26.20
C ASP A 2 -19.89 -43.95 -26.61
N ALA A 3 -19.45 -43.78 -27.86
CA ALA A 3 -19.13 -42.48 -28.40
C ALA A 3 -20.45 -41.73 -28.68
N LEU A 4 -20.68 -40.63 -27.96
CA LEU A 4 -21.89 -39.79 -28.02
C LEU A 4 -22.12 -39.13 -29.41
N PHE A 5 -21.15 -39.17 -30.31
CA PHE A 5 -21.21 -38.58 -31.65
C PHE A 5 -20.64 -39.56 -32.67
N THR A 6 -21.50 -40.38 -33.26
CA THR A 6 -21.10 -41.41 -34.23
C THR A 6 -21.60 -41.12 -35.62
N THR A 7 -22.62 -40.28 -35.79
CA THR A 7 -23.19 -40.00 -37.12
C THR A 7 -22.64 -38.71 -37.72
N PRO A 8 -22.47 -38.62 -39.05
CA PRO A 8 -22.09 -37.39 -39.74
C PRO A 8 -23.05 -36.21 -39.47
N GLU A 9 -24.31 -36.51 -39.19
CA GLU A 9 -25.38 -35.55 -38.91
C GLU A 9 -25.17 -34.87 -37.55
N ASP A 10 -24.70 -35.62 -36.54
CA ASP A 10 -24.33 -35.07 -35.23
C ASP A 10 -23.22 -34.02 -35.38
N PHE A 11 -22.20 -34.30 -36.20
CA PHE A 11 -21.11 -33.36 -36.47
C PHE A 11 -21.57 -32.12 -37.25
N ALA A 12 -22.56 -32.26 -38.14
CA ALA A 12 -23.13 -31.14 -38.87
C ALA A 12 -23.97 -30.23 -37.96
N TYR A 13 -24.75 -30.83 -37.06
CA TYR A 13 -25.51 -30.12 -36.03
C TYR A 13 -24.59 -29.33 -35.09
N LEU A 14 -23.54 -29.98 -34.56
CA LEU A 14 -22.56 -29.33 -33.68
C LEU A 14 -21.89 -28.14 -34.38
N ARG A 15 -21.45 -28.30 -35.64
CA ARG A 15 -20.83 -27.20 -36.40
C ARG A 15 -21.78 -26.03 -36.65
N ARG A 16 -23.07 -26.28 -36.83
CA ARG A 16 -24.07 -25.21 -36.98
C ARG A 16 -24.26 -24.47 -35.66
N GLU A 17 -24.33 -25.21 -34.56
CA GLU A 17 -24.58 -24.61 -33.25
C GLU A 17 -23.35 -23.86 -32.72
N THR A 18 -22.13 -24.36 -32.97
CA THR A 18 -20.90 -23.60 -32.65
C THR A 18 -20.85 -22.30 -33.42
N ARG A 19 -21.11 -22.31 -34.74
CA ARG A 19 -21.18 -21.08 -35.54
C ARG A 19 -22.26 -20.12 -35.05
N ARG A 20 -23.39 -20.62 -34.57
CA ARG A 20 -24.46 -19.80 -33.99
C ARG A 20 -24.02 -19.17 -32.67
N ILE A 21 -23.30 -19.90 -31.83
CA ILE A 21 -22.73 -19.40 -30.58
C ILE A 21 -21.65 -18.36 -30.88
N ASP A 22 -20.77 -18.60 -31.85
CA ASP A 22 -19.74 -17.64 -32.27
C ASP A 22 -20.37 -16.36 -32.84
N ALA A 23 -21.37 -16.50 -33.72
CA ALA A 23 -22.11 -15.38 -34.30
C ALA A 23 -22.94 -14.60 -33.26
N SER A 24 -23.29 -15.22 -32.13
CA SER A 24 -24.05 -14.55 -31.07
C SER A 24 -23.26 -13.44 -30.37
N GLY A 25 -21.93 -13.40 -30.53
CA GLY A 25 -21.06 -12.37 -29.94
C GLY A 25 -20.96 -12.42 -28.41
N VAL A 26 -21.55 -13.43 -27.77
CA VAL A 26 -21.59 -13.56 -26.31
C VAL A 26 -20.19 -13.71 -25.71
N GLU A 27 -19.29 -14.43 -26.37
CA GLU A 27 -17.89 -14.52 -25.93
C GLU A 27 -17.16 -13.18 -26.05
N ALA A 28 -17.32 -12.48 -27.17
CA ALA A 28 -16.71 -11.16 -27.36
C ALA A 28 -17.18 -10.18 -26.28
N GLN A 29 -18.48 -10.18 -25.97
CA GLN A 29 -19.04 -9.37 -24.89
C GLN A 29 -18.50 -9.77 -23.51
N LYS A 30 -18.35 -11.08 -23.23
CA LYS A 30 -17.74 -11.55 -21.98
C LYS A 30 -16.29 -11.09 -21.86
N ARG A 31 -15.50 -11.20 -22.94
CA ARG A 31 -14.10 -10.73 -22.96
C ARG A 31 -14.03 -9.23 -22.70
N GLN A 32 -14.88 -8.43 -23.38
CA GLN A 32 -14.95 -6.99 -23.16
C GLN A 32 -15.30 -6.65 -21.70
N ASN A 33 -16.32 -7.31 -21.14
CA ASN A 33 -16.71 -7.10 -19.75
C ASN A 33 -15.58 -7.43 -18.76
N ILE A 34 -14.79 -8.46 -19.02
CA ILE A 34 -13.63 -8.82 -18.19
C ILE A 34 -12.54 -7.74 -18.29
N VAL A 35 -12.25 -7.26 -19.50
CA VAL A 35 -11.27 -6.18 -19.73
C VAL A 35 -11.73 -4.90 -19.01
N ASP A 36 -12.98 -4.50 -19.19
CA ASP A 36 -13.55 -3.30 -18.56
C ASP A 36 -13.54 -3.42 -17.03
N PHE A 37 -13.87 -4.59 -16.49
CA PHE A 37 -13.83 -4.83 -15.04
C PHE A 37 -12.41 -4.74 -14.49
N ARG A 38 -11.43 -5.32 -15.20
CA ARG A 38 -10.01 -5.23 -14.83
C ARG A 38 -9.52 -3.79 -14.87
N ALA A 39 -9.88 -3.03 -15.90
CA ALA A 39 -9.53 -1.62 -16.02
C ALA A 39 -10.10 -0.80 -14.85
N ARG A 40 -11.38 -0.98 -14.52
CA ARG A 40 -12.01 -0.31 -13.37
C ARG A 40 -11.34 -0.66 -12.05
N THR A 41 -11.00 -1.93 -11.85
CA THR A 41 -10.33 -2.40 -10.65
C THR A 41 -8.92 -1.82 -10.53
N ALA A 42 -8.18 -1.73 -11.64
CA ALA A 42 -6.86 -1.14 -11.68
C ALA A 42 -6.90 0.35 -11.30
N VAL A 43 -7.84 1.12 -11.84
CA VAL A 43 -8.03 2.53 -11.48
C VAL A 43 -8.37 2.68 -10.00
N MET A 44 -9.34 1.92 -9.49
CA MET A 44 -9.70 1.95 -8.08
C MET A 44 -8.52 1.60 -7.16
N ASN A 45 -7.70 0.62 -7.53
CA ASN A 45 -6.53 0.23 -6.74
C ASN A 45 -5.46 1.33 -6.75
N ARG A 46 -5.23 2.00 -7.87
CA ARG A 46 -4.33 3.16 -7.97
C ARG A 46 -4.81 4.31 -7.07
N GLU A 47 -6.10 4.63 -7.11
CA GLU A 47 -6.69 5.66 -6.25
C GLU A 47 -6.56 5.33 -4.77
N LYS A 48 -6.84 4.08 -4.39
CA LYS A 48 -6.67 3.61 -2.99
C LYS A 48 -5.22 3.68 -2.54
N ALA A 49 -4.28 3.27 -3.39
CA ALA A 49 -2.86 3.34 -3.09
C ALA A 49 -2.39 4.79 -2.92
N ALA A 50 -2.82 5.69 -3.81
CA ALA A 50 -2.50 7.12 -3.72
C ALA A 50 -3.10 7.77 -2.47
N ALA A 51 -4.35 7.44 -2.12
CA ALA A 51 -5.00 7.94 -0.91
C ALA A 51 -4.28 7.44 0.35
N LYS A 52 -3.90 6.16 0.39
CA LYS A 52 -3.14 5.58 1.50
C LYS A 52 -1.77 6.25 1.64
N ALA A 53 -1.04 6.46 0.55
CA ALA A 53 0.25 7.13 0.56
C ALA A 53 0.15 8.59 1.05
N LYS A 54 -0.87 9.34 0.61
CA LYS A 54 -1.13 10.70 1.10
C LYS A 54 -1.41 10.72 2.60
N HIS A 55 -2.26 9.80 3.08
CA HIS A 55 -2.59 9.71 4.49
C HIS A 55 -1.36 9.32 5.34
N GLU A 56 -0.55 8.37 4.89
CA GLU A 56 0.69 7.99 5.56
C GLU A 56 1.69 9.15 5.64
N ALA A 57 1.81 9.95 4.57
CA ALA A 57 2.64 11.15 4.54
C ALA A 57 2.14 12.24 5.51
N GLU A 58 0.83 12.44 5.60
CA GLU A 58 0.20 13.38 6.52
C GLU A 58 0.43 12.97 7.98
N VAL A 59 0.18 11.70 8.32
CA VAL A 59 0.44 11.15 9.65
C VAL A 59 1.93 11.25 10.02
N LEU A 60 2.84 11.00 9.07
CA LEU A 60 4.27 11.18 9.31
C LEU A 60 4.59 12.65 9.64
N ARG A 61 4.04 13.59 8.85
CA ARG A 61 4.22 15.02 9.07
C ARG A 61 3.68 15.47 10.43
N GLU A 62 2.49 15.02 10.82
CA GLU A 62 1.91 15.33 12.14
C GLU A 62 2.78 14.82 13.29
N ASN A 63 3.32 13.60 13.17
CA ASN A 63 4.20 13.02 14.19
C ASN A 63 5.56 13.75 14.30
N LEU A 64 6.07 14.29 13.20
CA LEU A 64 7.27 15.13 13.18
C LEU A 64 7.04 16.50 13.83
N LEU A 65 5.87 17.11 13.60
CA LEU A 65 5.51 18.41 14.17
C LEU A 65 5.09 18.35 15.64
N ARG A 66 4.67 17.17 16.12
CA ARG A 66 4.20 17.01 17.49
C ARG A 66 5.31 17.31 18.51
N PRO A 67 5.06 18.16 19.53
CA PRO A 67 6.04 18.43 20.57
C PRO A 67 6.32 17.17 21.40
N LEU A 68 7.61 16.98 21.71
CA LEU A 68 8.06 15.89 22.57
C LEU A 68 7.87 16.27 24.04
N VAL A 69 7.34 15.33 24.80
CA VAL A 69 7.06 15.52 26.24
C VAL A 69 8.36 15.34 27.04
N SER A 70 8.52 16.13 28.10
CA SER A 70 9.69 16.06 28.97
C SER A 70 9.73 14.78 29.79
N PHE A 71 10.92 14.36 30.24
CA PHE A 71 11.08 13.14 31.06
C PHE A 71 10.21 13.13 32.32
N VAL A 72 10.05 14.29 32.98
CA VAL A 72 9.28 14.42 34.22
C VAL A 72 7.80 14.16 34.00
N GLU A 73 7.28 14.52 32.84
CA GLU A 73 5.89 14.34 32.47
C GLU A 73 5.59 12.92 31.97
N MET A 74 6.62 12.08 31.76
CA MET A 74 6.46 10.71 31.25
C MET A 74 5.63 9.80 32.18
N GLY A 75 5.72 10.01 33.48
CA GLY A 75 5.06 9.17 34.48
C GLY A 75 3.53 9.34 34.54
N SER A 76 3.01 10.52 34.16
CA SER A 76 1.59 10.86 34.29
C SER A 76 0.79 10.70 32.99
N LEU A 77 1.42 10.24 31.90
CA LEU A 77 0.72 10.13 30.61
C LEU A 77 -0.29 8.98 30.57
N THR A 78 -1.34 9.24 29.79
CA THR A 78 -2.29 8.22 29.35
C THR A 78 -1.64 7.31 28.30
N VAL A 79 -2.15 6.08 28.15
CA VAL A 79 -1.63 5.12 27.16
C VAL A 79 -1.65 5.72 25.74
N ALA A 80 -2.71 6.45 25.38
CA ALA A 80 -2.82 7.11 24.09
C ALA A 80 -1.67 8.10 23.85
N LYS A 81 -1.37 8.97 24.82
CA LYS A 81 -0.28 9.93 24.69
C LYS A 81 1.10 9.26 24.64
N ILE A 82 1.30 8.16 25.38
CA ILE A 82 2.55 7.38 25.30
C ILE A 82 2.74 6.81 23.89
N VAL A 83 1.68 6.25 23.32
CA VAL A 83 1.68 5.71 21.95
C VAL A 83 2.02 6.79 20.94
N ASP A 84 1.41 7.97 21.06
CA ASP A 84 1.67 9.10 20.19
C ASP A 84 3.13 9.57 20.26
N GLN A 85 3.70 9.61 21.47
CA GLN A 85 5.11 9.99 21.66
C GLN A 85 6.05 8.94 21.07
N LEU A 86 5.77 7.64 21.21
CA LEU A 86 6.54 6.58 20.56
C LEU A 86 6.51 6.69 19.03
N ASN A 87 5.34 7.00 18.45
CA ASN A 87 5.23 7.26 17.01
C ASN A 87 6.02 8.51 16.58
N SER A 88 6.02 9.54 17.43
CA SER A 88 6.78 10.78 17.22
C SER A 88 8.30 10.54 17.23
N TYR A 89 8.81 9.68 18.13
CA TYR A 89 10.23 9.28 18.13
C TYR A 89 10.57 8.38 16.94
N ARG A 90 9.67 7.46 16.57
CA ARG A 90 9.85 6.60 15.39
C ARG A 90 9.90 7.42 14.10
N ALA A 91 9.05 8.43 13.95
CA ALA A 91 9.06 9.35 12.82
C ALA A 91 10.37 10.13 12.70
N ARG A 92 11.01 10.47 13.84
CA ARG A 92 12.31 11.14 13.91
C ARG A 92 13.52 10.21 13.71
N GLY A 93 13.29 8.92 13.46
CA GLY A 93 14.35 7.96 13.15
C GLY A 93 15.08 7.39 14.37
N VAL A 94 14.49 7.43 15.57
CA VAL A 94 15.07 6.76 16.74
C VAL A 94 15.08 5.24 16.51
N PRO A 95 16.24 4.57 16.56
CA PRO A 95 16.37 3.14 16.33
C PRO A 95 15.74 2.33 17.47
N ASN A 96 15.43 1.06 17.20
CA ASN A 96 14.92 0.08 18.18
C ASN A 96 13.53 0.38 18.78
N ILE A 97 12.77 1.32 18.21
CA ILE A 97 11.35 1.48 18.55
C ILE A 97 10.51 0.49 17.75
N LEU A 98 9.95 -0.51 18.42
CA LEU A 98 9.06 -1.48 17.79
C LEU A 98 7.71 -0.84 17.44
N LYS A 99 6.96 -1.50 16.55
CA LYS A 99 5.57 -1.14 16.30
C LYS A 99 4.79 -1.18 17.62
N VAL A 100 3.90 -0.21 17.82
CA VAL A 100 3.10 -0.06 19.06
C VAL A 100 2.34 -1.34 19.41
N SER A 101 1.92 -2.11 18.41
CA SER A 101 1.28 -3.43 18.55
C SER A 101 2.10 -4.45 19.34
N ASN A 102 3.42 -4.29 19.38
CA ASN A 102 4.33 -5.22 20.04
C ASN A 102 4.42 -4.97 21.55
N TYR A 103 4.00 -3.80 22.03
CA TYR A 103 3.96 -3.47 23.45
C TYR A 103 2.55 -3.73 23.99
N LYS A 104 2.38 -4.79 24.77
CA LYS A 104 1.07 -5.15 25.35
C LYS A 104 0.76 -4.33 26.60
N LEU A 105 1.73 -4.17 27.49
CA LEU A 105 1.55 -3.50 28.77
C LEU A 105 1.90 -2.01 28.70
N LYS A 106 1.32 -1.21 29.60
CA LYS A 106 1.66 0.21 29.75
C LYS A 106 3.12 0.38 30.22
N ALA A 107 3.58 -0.49 31.11
CA ALA A 107 4.95 -0.46 31.64
C ALA A 107 5.99 -0.63 30.51
N ASP A 108 5.79 -1.58 29.60
CA ASP A 108 6.68 -1.82 28.46
C ASP A 108 6.75 -0.59 27.54
N LYS A 109 5.59 0.04 27.28
CA LYS A 109 5.52 1.27 26.47
C LYS A 109 6.26 2.43 27.13
N LEU A 110 6.17 2.56 28.46
CA LEU A 110 6.89 3.58 29.22
C LEU A 110 8.40 3.32 29.21
N ALA A 111 8.83 2.08 29.42
CA ALA A 111 10.24 1.72 29.36
C ALA A 111 10.84 1.99 27.96
N ALA A 112 10.12 1.64 26.91
CA ALA A 112 10.50 1.94 25.53
C ALA A 112 10.57 3.46 25.27
N LEU A 113 9.62 4.23 25.81
CA LEU A 113 9.60 5.69 25.68
C LEU A 113 10.79 6.34 26.40
N GLN A 114 11.12 5.88 27.60
CA GLN A 114 12.29 6.35 28.35
C GLN A 114 13.60 6.05 27.61
N ALA A 115 13.76 4.82 27.10
CA ALA A 115 14.92 4.45 26.31
C ALA A 115 15.06 5.31 25.04
N ALA A 116 13.94 5.54 24.34
CA ALA A 116 13.89 6.40 23.16
C ALA A 116 14.27 7.86 23.48
N TYR A 117 13.79 8.38 24.61
CA TYR A 117 14.14 9.73 25.07
C TYR A 117 15.63 9.88 25.34
N HIS A 118 16.23 8.95 26.09
CA HIS A 118 17.66 9.00 26.41
C HIS A 118 18.53 8.94 25.15
N TRP A 119 18.17 8.06 24.20
CA TRP A 119 18.84 8.01 22.90
C TRP A 119 18.68 9.32 22.14
N TYR A 120 17.46 9.84 22.05
CA TYR A 120 17.18 11.07 21.32
C TYR A 120 17.93 12.27 21.90
N GLN A 121 18.03 12.39 23.23
CA GLN A 121 18.82 13.43 23.88
C GLN A 121 20.31 13.28 23.60
N ALA A 122 20.86 12.07 23.70
CA ALA A 122 22.28 11.81 23.45
C ALA A 122 22.65 12.07 21.97
N ASN A 123 21.71 11.84 21.06
CA ASN A 123 21.92 11.95 19.62
C ASN A 123 21.28 13.21 18.99
N GLN A 124 20.77 14.14 19.80
CA GLN A 124 20.06 15.33 19.29
C GLN A 124 20.95 16.20 18.38
N ALA A 125 22.25 16.23 18.64
CA ALA A 125 23.23 17.00 17.86
C ALA A 125 23.60 16.34 16.52
N SER A 126 23.38 15.03 16.36
CA SER A 126 23.74 14.26 15.16
C SER A 126 22.55 13.90 14.27
N LEU A 127 21.32 14.20 14.71
CA LEU A 127 20.14 14.04 13.89
C LEU A 127 20.11 15.13 12.81
N PRO A 128 19.82 14.79 11.54
CA PRO A 128 19.59 15.81 10.52
C PRO A 128 18.46 16.70 11.01
N ILE A 129 18.72 18.01 11.08
CA ILE A 129 17.76 19.04 11.50
C ILE A 129 16.61 19.07 10.49
N ALA A 130 15.69 18.13 10.60
CA ALA A 130 14.48 18.06 9.80
C ALA A 130 13.38 18.91 10.47
N ALA A 131 13.69 20.17 10.80
CA ALA A 131 12.72 21.22 11.12
C ALA A 131 13.44 22.54 11.49
N SER A 132 14.01 23.21 10.49
CA SER A 132 13.93 24.67 10.47
C SER A 132 12.93 25.01 9.37
N PRO A 133 11.78 25.68 9.65
CA PRO A 133 10.69 25.88 8.68
C PRO A 133 11.00 26.89 7.56
N SER A 134 12.27 27.05 7.18
CA SER A 134 12.72 27.95 6.12
C SER A 134 13.55 27.18 5.09
N ALA A 135 12.91 26.25 4.40
CA ALA A 135 13.47 25.65 3.20
C ALA A 135 12.33 25.29 2.25
N THR A 136 12.11 26.17 1.29
CA THR A 136 11.34 25.92 0.07
C THR A 136 11.88 24.66 -0.61
N VAL A 137 11.16 23.55 -0.53
CA VAL A 137 11.48 22.36 -1.33
C VAL A 137 10.60 22.37 -2.56
N GLN A 138 11.25 22.62 -3.68
CA GLN A 138 10.73 22.52 -5.02
C GLN A 138 10.31 21.07 -5.31
N SER A 139 9.12 20.94 -5.87
CA SER A 139 8.56 19.73 -6.46
C SER A 139 9.39 19.30 -7.67
N THR A 140 10.29 18.33 -7.50
CA THR A 140 10.81 17.53 -8.63
C THR A 140 10.05 16.21 -8.66
N GLY A 141 8.98 16.19 -9.45
CA GLY A 141 8.34 14.94 -9.85
C GLY A 141 9.27 14.17 -10.78
N GLN A 142 9.70 12.99 -10.35
CA GLN A 142 10.06 11.92 -11.25
C GLN A 142 9.20 10.72 -10.88
N VAL A 143 8.10 10.58 -11.62
CA VAL A 143 7.37 9.33 -11.76
C VAL A 143 8.27 8.45 -12.61
N ILE A 144 8.89 7.45 -11.99
CA ILE A 144 9.55 6.37 -12.72
C ILE A 144 8.40 5.47 -13.20
N ASP A 145 7.97 5.69 -14.44
CA ASP A 145 7.21 4.69 -15.21
C ASP A 145 8.22 3.61 -15.62
N ASP A 146 8.40 2.61 -14.76
CA ASP A 146 9.16 1.41 -15.10
C ASP A 146 8.24 0.46 -15.86
N TRP A 147 8.31 0.58 -17.18
CA TRP A 147 7.75 -0.34 -18.16
C TRP A 147 8.36 -1.73 -17.99
N ALA A 148 7.53 -2.74 -17.73
CA ALA A 148 7.79 -4.09 -18.20
C ALA A 148 6.68 -4.45 -19.20
N ALA A 149 7.01 -4.20 -20.46
CA ALA A 149 6.37 -4.79 -21.61
C ALA A 149 6.68 -6.29 -21.59
N ASP A 150 5.69 -7.12 -21.26
CA ASP A 150 5.69 -8.50 -21.75
C ASP A 150 4.94 -8.47 -23.07
N GLU A 151 5.78 -8.40 -24.11
CA GLU A 151 5.45 -8.37 -25.52
C GLU A 151 4.64 -9.61 -25.94
N ASP A 152 3.71 -9.33 -26.85
CA ASP A 152 3.08 -10.29 -27.75
C ASP A 152 4.14 -11.21 -28.37
N VAL A 153 4.07 -12.51 -28.08
CA VAL A 153 4.72 -13.54 -28.90
C VAL A 153 3.64 -14.28 -29.68
N GLU A 154 3.45 -13.78 -30.90
CA GLU A 154 3.15 -14.48 -32.15
C GLU A 154 2.31 -15.77 -32.07
N MET A 155 1.04 -15.66 -32.45
CA MET A 155 0.31 -16.76 -33.08
C MET A 155 0.72 -16.81 -34.56
N GLU A 156 1.57 -17.77 -34.93
CA GLU A 156 1.64 -18.26 -36.31
C GLU A 156 0.81 -19.55 -36.45
N GLU A 157 0.35 -19.74 -37.69
CA GLU A 157 -0.85 -20.44 -38.17
C GLU A 157 -0.93 -21.97 -37.97
#